data_AF-A0A2D4HML9-F1
#
_entry.id   AF-A0A2D4HML9-F1
#
_cell.length_a   1.000
_cell.length_b   1.000
_cell.length_c   1.000
_cell.angle_alpha   90.00
_cell.angle_beta   90.00
_cell.angle_gamma   90.00
#
_symmetry.space_group_name_H-M   'P 1'
#
loop_
_entity.id
_entity.type
_entity.pdbx_description
1 polymer ?
#
loop_
_entity_poly.entity_id
_entity_poly.type
_entity_poly.pdbx_seq_one_letter_code
_entity_poly.pdbx_strand_id
1 'polypeptide(L)'
;LIDLKNQPNPCSGITLSKGDIYKELRLRGYDYGPTFQGVMESSSNGNSGKILWNGNWVTFLDTMLHLMILGEMGRNLRLPTRIRSVCIDPKLHLEFVQKYIEETEVLDVAVDRCLDTITGGAVQISGLHSSTAPRRQQEQIPPILEKFCFVPYDENDCLSSDAKLQSSFEHCKVLIQNLQKKIAKHGVKIAIPGLETLMNSTQAEVEQKGLAYILAEICRLELNGNLYSELEQVVAREKLHLQEDALLNCLLDCAELKTCVDVVLENITSHKMKIVEALAGDGHLFSRVTSILNTQPMLQLDYTATDRVLENLALHENDLQEIGASMEQWDPASPPSGGLTNADLLVCNCSLNALSKSAETLSNMAATVKDGGFILLHTLLKGETLGEIVAFLTSPGLQDKPGLLNQVEWENLFKKASLNLVAVKRSSFGSAIFLCRRPLPTKKPIFLPVDETNYKWIEPLKEMLAEPSEHSVWLTANNCGTSGVVGMVNCLRQEPGGHRIR
;
A
#
# COMPACT_ATOMS: atom_id res chain seq x y z
N LEU A 1 -10.71 -18.99 -62.22
CA LEU A 1 -10.40 -20.31 -61.66
C LEU A 1 -8.97 -20.65 -62.04
N ILE A 2 -8.02 -20.24 -61.19
CA ILE A 2 -6.61 -20.65 -61.30
C ILE A 2 -6.50 -21.90 -60.42
N ASP A 3 -5.99 -22.98 -61.01
CA ASP A 3 -5.87 -24.29 -60.42
C ASP A 3 -4.82 -24.25 -59.29
N LEU A 4 -5.28 -24.16 -58.04
CA LEU A 4 -4.45 -24.08 -56.83
C LEU A 4 -3.84 -25.42 -56.42
N LYS A 5 -4.04 -26.51 -57.18
CA LYS A 5 -3.66 -27.85 -56.75
C LYS A 5 -2.18 -28.23 -56.91
N ASN A 6 -1.35 -27.43 -57.58
CA ASN A 6 0.06 -27.78 -57.80
C ASN A 6 0.99 -26.56 -57.82
N GLN A 7 1.22 -25.93 -56.66
CA GLN A 7 2.45 -25.19 -56.45
C GLN A 7 3.31 -25.88 -55.37
N PRO A 8 4.62 -26.10 -55.62
CA PRO A 8 5.52 -26.67 -54.65
C PRO A 8 5.73 -25.69 -53.49
N ASN A 9 5.42 -26.12 -52.26
CA ASN A 9 5.64 -25.36 -51.01
C ASN A 9 7.07 -24.80 -50.93
N PRO A 10 7.30 -23.48 -51.11
CA PRO A 10 8.61 -22.89 -50.93
C PRO A 10 8.65 -22.27 -49.53
N CYS A 11 8.64 -23.12 -48.50
CA CYS A 11 9.24 -22.87 -47.19
C CYS A 11 8.86 -24.03 -46.27
N SER A 12 9.85 -24.78 -45.81
CA SER A 12 9.78 -25.50 -44.52
C SER A 12 9.73 -24.46 -43.39
N GLY A 13 8.63 -23.71 -43.33
CA GLY A 13 8.39 -22.65 -42.37
C GLY A 13 7.72 -23.20 -41.12
N ILE A 14 8.10 -22.66 -39.96
CA ILE A 14 7.46 -22.96 -38.69
C ILE A 14 5.97 -22.61 -38.79
N THR A 15 5.10 -23.53 -38.39
CA THR A 15 3.66 -23.29 -38.27
C THR A 15 3.35 -22.75 -36.88
N LEU A 16 2.52 -21.72 -36.81
CA LEU A 16 2.05 -21.11 -35.57
C LEU A 16 0.73 -21.75 -35.17
N SER A 17 0.63 -22.16 -33.90
CA SER A 17 -0.62 -22.67 -33.33
C SER A 17 -1.61 -21.54 -33.06
N LYS A 18 -2.89 -21.87 -32.91
CA LYS A 18 -3.93 -20.94 -32.41
C LYS A 18 -3.45 -20.15 -31.19
N GLY A 19 -2.81 -20.81 -30.22
CA GLY A 19 -2.31 -20.15 -29.00
C GLY A 19 -1.24 -19.10 -29.30
N ASP A 20 -0.31 -19.39 -30.21
CA ASP A 20 0.76 -18.47 -30.58
C ASP A 20 0.22 -17.25 -31.32
N ILE A 21 -0.72 -17.46 -32.25
CA ILE A 21 -1.36 -16.41 -33.05
C ILE A 21 -2.08 -15.40 -32.15
N TYR A 22 -2.98 -15.90 -31.29
CA TYR A 22 -3.79 -15.01 -30.46
C TYR A 22 -3.02 -14.43 -29.28
N LYS A 23 -1.91 -15.06 -28.85
CA LYS A 23 -0.94 -14.42 -27.94
C LYS A 23 -0.29 -13.21 -28.59
N GLU A 24 0.19 -13.32 -29.83
CA GLU A 24 0.81 -12.20 -30.56
C GLU A 24 -0.20 -11.07 -30.81
N LEU A 25 -1.41 -11.39 -31.28
CA LEU A 25 -2.47 -10.39 -31.48
C LEU A 25 -2.84 -9.69 -30.15
N ARG A 26 -2.94 -10.43 -29.05
CA ARG A 26 -3.19 -9.83 -27.73
C ARG A 26 -2.07 -8.87 -27.30
N LEU A 27 -0.80 -9.21 -27.55
CA LEU A 27 0.33 -8.31 -27.25
C LEU A 27 0.27 -7.01 -28.06
N ARG A 28 -0.23 -7.06 -29.30
CA ARG A 28 -0.48 -5.87 -30.15
C ARG A 28 -1.69 -5.04 -29.69
N GLY A 29 -2.52 -5.59 -28.79
CA GLY A 29 -3.69 -4.93 -28.21
C GLY A 29 -5.04 -5.40 -28.75
N TYR A 30 -5.08 -6.54 -29.43
CA TYR A 30 -6.33 -7.16 -29.86
C TYR A 30 -6.80 -8.21 -28.85
N ASP A 31 -7.75 -7.84 -27.99
CA ASP A 31 -8.34 -8.74 -27.00
C ASP A 31 -9.54 -9.53 -27.59
N TYR A 32 -9.25 -10.35 -28.62
CA TYR A 32 -10.27 -11.20 -29.24
C TYR A 32 -10.81 -12.25 -28.27
N GLY A 33 -12.12 -12.24 -28.03
CA GLY A 33 -12.82 -13.24 -27.24
C GLY A 33 -12.92 -14.61 -27.95
N PRO A 34 -13.30 -15.69 -27.23
CA PRO A 34 -13.28 -17.08 -27.75
C PRO A 34 -13.99 -17.28 -29.09
N THR A 35 -15.11 -16.58 -29.30
CA THR A 35 -15.93 -16.63 -30.53
C THR A 35 -15.21 -16.10 -31.77
N PHE A 36 -14.28 -15.14 -31.59
CA PHE A 36 -13.49 -14.53 -32.67
C PHE A 36 -12.09 -15.17 -32.80
N GLN A 37 -11.79 -16.19 -32.00
CA GLN A 37 -10.53 -16.94 -32.08
C GLN A 37 -10.59 -18.09 -33.11
N GLY A 38 -10.92 -17.78 -34.36
CA GLY A 38 -11.10 -18.75 -35.45
C GLY A 38 -9.85 -19.13 -36.25
N VAL A 39 -8.69 -18.48 -36.12
CA VAL A 39 -7.46 -18.89 -36.83
C VAL A 39 -6.83 -20.08 -36.10
N MET A 40 -6.84 -21.25 -36.75
CA MET A 40 -6.42 -22.53 -36.18
C MET A 40 -4.91 -22.75 -36.31
N GLU A 41 -4.38 -22.45 -37.50
CA GLU A 41 -2.96 -22.50 -37.80
C GLU A 41 -2.60 -21.38 -38.78
N SER A 42 -1.34 -20.96 -38.77
CA SER A 42 -0.80 -19.97 -39.70
C SER A 42 0.66 -20.27 -40.00
N SER A 43 1.13 -19.92 -41.18
CA SER A 43 2.57 -19.90 -41.48
C SER A 43 3.27 -18.81 -40.68
N SER A 44 4.57 -18.95 -40.44
CA SER A 44 5.37 -17.95 -39.70
C SER A 44 5.36 -16.56 -40.32
N ASN A 45 5.10 -16.46 -41.63
CA ASN A 45 4.96 -15.21 -42.36
C ASN A 45 3.50 -14.76 -42.51
N GLY A 46 2.51 -15.46 -41.96
CA GLY A 46 1.10 -15.09 -42.07
C GLY A 46 0.55 -15.07 -43.49
N ASN A 47 1.23 -15.73 -44.45
CA ASN A 47 0.77 -15.76 -45.85
C ASN A 47 -0.22 -16.91 -46.11
N SER A 48 -0.32 -17.85 -45.20
CA SER A 48 -1.26 -18.98 -45.28
C SER A 48 -1.71 -19.35 -43.88
N GLY A 49 -2.92 -19.89 -43.77
CA GLY A 49 -3.45 -20.40 -42.51
C GLY A 49 -4.74 -21.16 -42.70
N LYS A 50 -5.23 -21.80 -41.63
CA LYS A 50 -6.55 -22.41 -41.58
C LYS A 50 -7.45 -21.63 -40.67
N ILE A 51 -8.66 -21.34 -41.16
CA ILE A 51 -9.68 -20.60 -40.42
C ILE A 51 -10.88 -21.49 -40.18
N LEU A 52 -11.37 -21.48 -38.95
CA LEU A 52 -12.57 -22.17 -38.49
C LEU A 52 -13.82 -21.62 -39.18
N TRP A 53 -14.64 -22.52 -39.69
CA TRP A 53 -16.00 -22.24 -40.12
C TRP A 53 -17.00 -22.76 -39.09
N ASN A 54 -17.86 -21.87 -38.62
CA ASN A 54 -18.88 -22.14 -37.60
C ASN A 54 -20.28 -21.72 -38.08
N GLY A 55 -20.48 -21.55 -39.39
CA GLY A 55 -21.71 -21.05 -39.98
C GLY A 55 -21.94 -19.54 -39.83
N ASN A 56 -21.00 -18.80 -39.22
CA ASN A 56 -21.12 -17.36 -39.00
C ASN A 56 -20.11 -16.56 -39.85
N TRP A 57 -20.65 -15.84 -40.83
CA TRP A 57 -19.89 -14.98 -41.73
C TRP A 57 -19.14 -13.87 -41.03
N VAL A 58 -19.68 -13.32 -39.93
CA VAL A 58 -19.03 -12.22 -39.21
C VAL A 58 -17.71 -12.68 -38.61
N THR A 59 -17.71 -13.81 -37.91
CA THR A 59 -16.50 -14.38 -37.30
C THR A 59 -15.51 -14.85 -38.35
N PHE A 60 -16.00 -15.45 -39.45
CA PHE A 60 -15.13 -15.90 -40.54
C PHE A 60 -14.43 -14.74 -41.25
N LEU A 61 -15.18 -13.68 -41.60
CA LEU A 61 -14.60 -12.51 -42.27
C LEU A 61 -13.65 -11.73 -41.35
N ASP A 62 -13.97 -11.58 -40.07
CA ASP A 62 -13.10 -10.91 -39.11
C ASP A 62 -11.80 -11.70 -38.90
N THR A 63 -11.89 -13.03 -38.76
CA THR A 63 -10.70 -13.89 -38.62
C THR A 63 -9.81 -13.90 -39.87
N MET A 64 -10.36 -13.71 -41.07
CA MET A 64 -9.57 -13.43 -42.27
C MET A 64 -8.75 -12.13 -42.10
N LEU A 65 -9.34 -11.06 -41.57
CA LEU A 65 -8.61 -9.82 -41.29
C LEU A 65 -7.49 -10.02 -40.25
N HIS A 66 -7.69 -10.91 -39.27
CA HIS A 66 -6.64 -11.23 -38.29
C HIS A 66 -5.38 -11.78 -38.95
N LEU A 67 -5.54 -12.64 -39.97
CA LEU A 67 -4.41 -13.23 -40.68
C LEU A 67 -3.63 -12.18 -41.49
N MET A 68 -4.33 -11.22 -42.11
CA MET A 68 -3.69 -10.07 -42.77
C MET A 68 -2.90 -9.22 -41.78
N ILE A 69 -3.50 -8.89 -40.63
CA ILE A 69 -2.87 -8.09 -39.57
C ILE A 69 -1.67 -8.81 -38.95
N LEU A 70 -1.76 -10.13 -38.74
CA LEU A 70 -0.69 -10.95 -38.18
C LEU A 70 0.59 -10.82 -39.02
N GLY A 71 0.44 -10.78 -40.34
CA GLY A 71 1.54 -10.64 -41.27
C GLY A 71 2.19 -9.26 -41.30
N GLU A 72 1.51 -8.19 -40.87
CA GLU A 72 2.07 -6.85 -40.89
C GLU A 72 3.29 -6.71 -39.97
N MET A 73 4.27 -5.91 -40.41
CA MET A 73 5.48 -5.62 -39.64
C MET A 73 5.18 -4.58 -38.55
N GLY A 74 5.49 -4.91 -37.30
CA GLY A 74 5.35 -4.03 -36.14
C GLY A 74 4.30 -4.48 -35.13
N ARG A 75 4.29 -3.85 -33.96
CA ARG A 75 3.40 -4.21 -32.83
C ARG A 75 2.31 -3.18 -32.53
N ASN A 76 2.09 -2.25 -33.45
CA ASN A 76 1.08 -1.22 -33.29
C ASN A 76 -0.31 -1.82 -33.47
N LEU A 77 -1.27 -1.36 -32.65
CA LEU A 77 -2.68 -1.68 -32.83
C LEU A 77 -3.18 -1.02 -34.11
N ARG A 78 -3.73 -1.81 -35.03
CA ARG A 78 -4.23 -1.34 -36.33
C ARG A 78 -5.68 -1.76 -36.54
N LEU A 79 -6.52 -0.83 -36.92
CA LEU A 79 -7.92 -1.12 -37.20
C LEU A 79 -8.17 -1.00 -38.72
N PRO A 80 -8.95 -1.94 -39.31
CA PRO A 80 -9.46 -1.79 -40.66
C PRO A 80 -10.24 -0.48 -40.83
N THR A 81 -9.89 0.32 -41.82
CA THR A 81 -10.59 1.58 -42.14
C THR A 81 -11.21 1.60 -43.51
N ARG A 82 -10.64 0.89 -44.48
CA ARG A 82 -11.16 0.79 -45.85
C ARG A 82 -10.88 -0.58 -46.42
N ILE A 83 -11.80 -1.07 -47.24
CA ILE A 83 -11.63 -2.27 -48.04
C ILE A 83 -11.98 -1.89 -49.48
N ARG A 84 -11.12 -2.22 -50.44
CA ARG A 84 -11.35 -1.87 -51.86
C ARG A 84 -12.47 -2.72 -52.46
N SER A 85 -12.44 -4.03 -52.23
CA SER A 85 -13.47 -4.94 -52.72
C SER A 85 -13.58 -6.18 -51.84
N VAL A 86 -14.81 -6.68 -51.71
CA VAL A 86 -15.14 -7.96 -51.06
C VAL A 86 -16.04 -8.73 -52.02
N CYS A 87 -15.63 -9.95 -52.36
CA CYS A 87 -16.39 -10.85 -53.22
C CYS A 87 -16.69 -12.13 -52.43
N ILE A 88 -17.97 -12.51 -52.36
CA ILE A 88 -18.43 -13.70 -51.61
C ILE A 88 -19.38 -14.49 -52.50
N ASP A 89 -19.07 -15.77 -52.74
CA ASP A 89 -20.00 -16.73 -53.31
C ASP A 89 -20.37 -17.78 -52.25
N PRO A 90 -21.54 -17.67 -51.59
CA PRO A 90 -21.91 -18.58 -50.52
C PRO A 90 -22.15 -20.02 -50.99
N LYS A 91 -22.50 -20.24 -52.26
CA LYS A 91 -22.76 -21.59 -52.79
C LYS A 91 -21.46 -22.35 -52.96
N LEU A 92 -20.49 -21.70 -53.61
CA LEU A 92 -19.14 -22.26 -53.77
C LEU A 92 -18.41 -22.37 -52.43
N HIS A 93 -18.67 -21.45 -51.49
CA HIS A 93 -17.99 -21.46 -50.18
C HIS A 93 -18.19 -22.78 -49.43
N LEU A 94 -19.42 -23.32 -49.43
CA LEU A 94 -19.76 -24.58 -48.78
C LEU A 94 -19.06 -25.79 -49.40
N GLU A 95 -18.72 -25.73 -50.69
CA GLU A 95 -17.98 -26.80 -51.39
C GLU A 95 -16.49 -26.84 -50.97
N PHE A 96 -15.95 -25.73 -50.46
CA PHE A 96 -14.56 -25.63 -50.01
C PHE A 96 -14.36 -25.96 -48.53
N VAL A 97 -15.44 -26.14 -47.76
CA VAL A 97 -15.35 -26.47 -46.33
C VAL A 97 -14.78 -27.88 -46.17
N GLN A 98 -13.72 -27.99 -45.37
CA GLN A 98 -13.05 -29.27 -45.09
C GLN A 98 -13.16 -29.62 -43.61
N LYS A 99 -13.22 -30.93 -43.31
CA LYS A 99 -13.15 -31.40 -41.93
C LYS A 99 -11.69 -31.49 -41.47
N TYR A 100 -11.40 -30.89 -40.32
CA TYR A 100 -10.05 -30.85 -39.74
C TYR A 100 -9.86 -31.94 -38.68
N ILE A 101 -10.46 -31.77 -37.50
CA ILE A 101 -10.40 -32.68 -36.34
C ILE A 101 -11.78 -32.69 -35.68
N GLU A 102 -12.32 -33.86 -35.31
CA GLU A 102 -13.55 -34.03 -34.50
C GLU A 102 -14.70 -33.06 -34.86
N GLU A 103 -15.32 -33.26 -36.03
CA GLU A 103 -16.41 -32.42 -36.58
C GLU A 103 -16.10 -30.93 -36.80
N THR A 104 -14.86 -30.48 -36.57
CA THR A 104 -14.47 -29.09 -36.80
C THR A 104 -14.28 -28.81 -38.30
N GLU A 105 -15.05 -27.86 -38.82
CA GLU A 105 -15.00 -27.39 -40.20
C GLU A 105 -13.98 -26.25 -40.35
N VAL A 106 -13.06 -26.34 -41.31
CA VAL A 106 -12.04 -25.32 -41.58
C VAL A 106 -11.94 -25.03 -43.08
N LEU A 107 -11.36 -23.87 -43.39
CA LEU A 107 -10.96 -23.51 -44.74
C LEU A 107 -9.49 -23.09 -44.75
N ASP A 108 -8.79 -23.51 -45.80
CA ASP A 108 -7.46 -22.99 -46.12
C ASP A 108 -7.60 -21.56 -46.65
N VAL A 109 -6.80 -20.67 -46.09
CA VAL A 109 -6.79 -19.24 -46.40
C VAL A 109 -5.38 -18.83 -46.79
N ALA A 110 -5.26 -18.08 -47.89
CA ALA A 110 -4.01 -17.57 -48.41
C ALA A 110 -4.05 -16.04 -48.52
N VAL A 111 -2.97 -15.39 -48.09
CA VAL A 111 -2.74 -13.95 -48.17
C VAL A 111 -1.64 -13.69 -49.19
N ASP A 112 -1.99 -12.99 -50.27
CA ASP A 112 -1.03 -12.45 -51.23
C ASP A 112 -0.77 -10.98 -50.91
N ARG A 113 0.42 -10.72 -50.36
CA ARG A 113 0.83 -9.36 -49.99
C ARG A 113 1.18 -8.47 -51.17
N CYS A 114 1.54 -9.05 -52.32
CA CYS A 114 1.86 -8.29 -53.53
C CYS A 114 0.58 -7.73 -54.15
N LEU A 115 -0.50 -8.53 -54.12
CA LEU A 115 -1.81 -8.12 -54.61
C LEU A 115 -2.67 -7.43 -53.54
N ASP A 116 -2.23 -7.49 -52.28
CA ASP A 116 -2.99 -7.05 -51.10
C ASP A 116 -4.36 -7.74 -51.06
N THR A 117 -4.36 -9.05 -51.23
CA THR A 117 -5.56 -9.90 -51.26
C THR A 117 -5.48 -11.03 -50.25
N ILE A 118 -6.62 -11.36 -49.66
CA ILE A 118 -6.81 -12.57 -48.87
C ILE A 118 -7.95 -13.39 -49.48
N THR A 119 -7.70 -14.68 -49.64
CA THR A 119 -8.61 -15.63 -50.28
C THR A 119 -8.82 -16.83 -49.36
N GLY A 120 -10.07 -17.21 -49.13
CA GLY A 120 -10.43 -18.33 -48.27
C GLY A 120 -11.78 -18.91 -48.68
N GLY A 121 -11.81 -20.19 -49.05
CA GLY A 121 -12.97 -20.78 -49.73
C GLY A 121 -13.39 -19.97 -50.96
N ALA A 122 -14.65 -19.55 -51.00
CA ALA A 122 -15.16 -18.63 -52.04
C ALA A 122 -15.32 -17.17 -51.57
N VAL A 123 -14.47 -16.74 -50.62
CA VAL A 123 -14.34 -15.35 -50.19
C VAL A 123 -13.02 -14.77 -50.68
N GLN A 124 -13.07 -13.59 -51.28
CA GLN A 124 -11.90 -12.79 -51.60
C GLN A 124 -12.07 -11.36 -51.08
N ILE A 125 -11.14 -10.91 -50.24
CA ILE A 125 -11.04 -9.52 -49.79
C ILE A 125 -9.79 -8.92 -50.43
N SER A 126 -9.89 -7.72 -50.99
CA SER A 126 -8.78 -7.03 -51.64
C SER A 126 -8.67 -5.59 -51.16
N GLY A 127 -7.44 -5.10 -51.01
CA GLY A 127 -7.16 -3.71 -50.68
C GLY A 127 -7.54 -3.35 -49.23
N LEU A 128 -7.07 -4.11 -48.24
CA LEU A 128 -7.34 -3.82 -46.82
C LEU A 128 -6.44 -2.67 -46.35
N HIS A 129 -7.03 -1.52 -46.07
CA HIS A 129 -6.32 -0.41 -45.47
C HIS A 129 -6.53 -0.39 -43.95
N SER A 130 -5.45 -0.60 -43.21
CA SER A 130 -5.43 -0.53 -41.75
C SER A 130 -4.75 0.77 -41.29
N SER A 131 -5.30 1.44 -40.29
CA SER A 131 -4.69 2.63 -39.67
C SER A 131 -4.34 2.36 -38.22
N THR A 132 -3.24 2.95 -37.72
CA THR A 132 -2.85 2.83 -36.32
C THR A 132 -3.89 3.48 -35.41
N ALA A 133 -4.33 2.74 -34.41
CA ALA A 133 -5.22 3.24 -33.36
C ALA A 133 -4.40 3.53 -32.08
N PRO A 134 -4.64 4.67 -31.40
CA PRO A 134 -4.01 4.93 -30.11
C PRO A 134 -4.55 3.96 -29.05
N ARG A 135 -3.66 3.43 -28.21
CA ARG A 135 -4.07 2.63 -27.05
C ARG A 135 -4.60 3.58 -25.98
N ARG A 136 -5.82 3.33 -25.49
CA ARG A 136 -6.37 4.06 -24.35
C ARG A 136 -5.66 3.58 -23.09
N GLN A 137 -4.79 4.42 -22.52
CA GLN A 137 -4.07 4.11 -21.27
C GLN A 137 -5.00 4.04 -20.03
N GLN A 138 -6.25 4.46 -20.15
CA GLN A 138 -7.18 4.66 -19.03
C GLN A 138 -7.89 3.39 -18.55
N GLU A 139 -7.75 2.24 -19.23
CA GLU A 139 -8.46 1.01 -18.85
C GLU A 139 -7.67 0.08 -17.92
N GLN A 140 -6.37 0.33 -17.71
CA GLN A 140 -5.56 -0.48 -16.80
C GLN A 140 -5.31 0.28 -15.49
N ILE A 141 -5.61 -0.38 -14.37
CA ILE A 141 -5.18 0.08 -13.05
C ILE A 141 -3.65 0.18 -13.10
N PRO A 142 -3.05 1.35 -12.78
CA PRO A 142 -1.61 1.50 -12.83
C PRO A 142 -0.95 0.49 -11.87
N PRO A 143 0.20 -0.09 -12.24
CA PRO A 143 0.92 -1.00 -11.35
C PRO A 143 1.36 -0.25 -10.09
N ILE A 144 1.26 -0.93 -8.94
CA ILE A 144 1.81 -0.43 -7.69
C ILE A 144 3.33 -0.60 -7.76
N LEU A 145 4.07 0.49 -7.58
CA LEU A 145 5.53 0.49 -7.60
C LEU A 145 6.05 0.63 -6.17
N GLU A 146 6.75 -0.39 -5.69
CA GLU A 146 7.34 -0.42 -4.35
C GLU A 146 8.86 -0.60 -4.42
N LYS A 147 9.55 -0.17 -3.36
CA LYS A 147 10.97 -0.43 -3.13
C LYS A 147 11.14 -1.41 -1.98
N PHE A 148 12.05 -2.36 -2.12
CA PHE A 148 12.38 -3.33 -1.07
C PHE A 148 13.73 -2.98 -0.46
N CYS A 149 13.72 -2.39 0.73
CA CYS A 149 14.91 -1.89 1.42
C CYS A 149 15.00 -2.52 2.81
N PHE A 150 16.22 -2.76 3.28
CA PHE A 150 16.45 -3.07 4.69
C PHE A 150 16.14 -1.83 5.54
N VAL A 151 15.32 -2.01 6.57
CA VAL A 151 14.93 -0.95 7.51
C VAL A 151 15.24 -1.44 8.93
N PRO A 152 16.11 -0.75 9.69
CA PRO A 152 16.36 -1.05 11.10
C PRO A 152 15.10 -0.89 11.94
N TYR A 153 14.94 -1.66 13.02
CA TYR A 153 13.83 -1.45 13.95
C TYR A 153 13.94 -0.13 14.70
N ASP A 154 15.15 0.24 15.10
CA ASP A 154 15.44 1.51 15.78
C ASP A 154 16.05 2.50 14.79
N GLU A 155 15.30 3.53 14.44
CA GLU A 155 15.76 4.64 13.61
C GLU A 155 15.66 5.95 14.40
N ASN A 156 16.81 6.57 14.60
CA ASN A 156 16.92 7.88 15.23
C ASN A 156 17.13 8.95 14.14
N ASP A 157 16.62 10.15 14.38
CA ASP A 157 16.77 11.31 13.49
C ASP A 157 16.16 11.14 12.09
N CYS A 158 15.03 10.44 12.03
CA CYS A 158 14.20 10.31 10.83
C CYS A 158 13.83 11.70 10.29
N LEU A 159 13.71 11.81 8.97
CA LEU A 159 13.31 13.03 8.25
C LEU A 159 14.26 14.23 8.38
N SER A 160 15.49 14.02 8.86
CA SER A 160 16.52 15.06 8.97
C SER A 160 16.90 15.69 7.62
N SER A 161 16.76 14.96 6.51
CA SER A 161 17.06 15.44 5.16
C SER A 161 15.93 16.21 4.47
N ASP A 162 14.73 16.27 5.06
CA ASP A 162 13.60 16.96 4.43
C ASP A 162 13.71 18.49 4.61
N ALA A 163 14.10 19.18 3.54
CA ALA A 163 14.31 20.61 3.57
C ALA A 163 13.04 21.43 3.90
N LYS A 164 11.84 20.94 3.54
CA LYS A 164 10.59 21.65 3.82
C LYS A 164 10.25 21.57 5.29
N LEU A 165 10.25 20.36 5.86
CA LEU A 165 9.99 20.15 7.28
C LEU A 165 11.01 20.86 8.16
N GLN A 166 12.30 20.84 7.78
CA GLN A 166 13.33 21.59 8.49
C GLN A 166 13.05 23.10 8.47
N SER A 167 12.67 23.66 7.31
CA SER A 167 12.32 25.08 7.20
C SER A 167 11.12 25.46 8.07
N SER A 168 10.05 24.67 8.06
CA SER A 168 8.86 24.89 8.90
C SER A 168 9.19 24.77 10.39
N PHE A 169 10.06 23.82 10.77
CA PHE A 169 10.50 23.65 12.15
C PHE A 169 11.33 24.83 12.65
N GLU A 170 12.29 25.31 11.84
CA GLU A 170 13.07 26.51 12.16
C GLU A 170 12.18 27.76 12.25
N HIS A 171 11.16 27.88 11.39
CA HIS A 171 10.17 28.95 11.49
C HIS A 171 9.40 28.90 12.82
N CYS A 172 8.94 27.72 13.24
CA CYS A 172 8.28 27.53 14.53
C CYS A 172 9.19 27.92 15.71
N LYS A 173 10.50 27.61 15.64
CA LYS A 173 11.48 28.03 16.65
C LYS A 173 11.60 29.55 16.75
N VAL A 174 11.64 30.26 15.62
CA VAL A 174 11.68 31.73 15.60
C VAL A 174 10.42 32.33 16.22
N LEU A 175 9.24 31.80 15.86
CA LEU A 175 7.98 32.30 16.39
C LEU A 175 7.86 32.08 17.90
N ILE A 176 8.22 30.89 18.40
CA ILE A 176 8.14 30.61 19.83
C ILE A 176 9.14 31.45 20.63
N GLN A 177 10.34 31.72 20.09
CA GLN A 177 11.29 32.67 20.72
C GLN A 177 10.72 34.08 20.82
N ASN A 178 10.04 34.55 19.77
CA ASN A 178 9.39 35.86 19.77
C ASN A 178 8.28 35.90 20.83
N LEU A 179 7.50 34.83 20.93
CA LEU A 179 6.48 34.69 21.96
C LEU A 179 7.09 34.67 23.37
N GLN A 180 8.16 33.91 23.59
CA GLN A 180 8.90 33.90 24.86
C GLN A 180 9.39 35.29 25.26
N LYS A 181 9.96 36.06 24.33
CA LYS A 181 10.40 37.44 24.59
C LYS A 181 9.23 38.37 24.95
N LYS A 182 8.05 38.16 24.35
CA LYS A 182 6.84 38.92 24.69
C LYS A 182 6.33 38.54 26.08
N ILE A 183 6.16 37.25 26.33
CA ILE A 183 5.62 36.69 27.58
C ILE A 183 6.55 36.95 28.77
N ALA A 184 7.87 36.98 28.57
CA ALA A 184 8.84 37.31 29.60
C ALA A 184 8.63 38.72 30.18
N LYS A 185 8.11 39.68 29.39
CA LYS A 185 7.73 41.01 29.88
C LYS A 185 6.58 40.97 30.89
N HIS A 186 5.78 39.91 30.87
CA HIS A 186 4.66 39.66 31.78
C HIS A 186 5.01 38.69 32.92
N GLY A 187 6.30 38.36 33.11
CA GLY A 187 6.79 37.60 34.27
C GLY A 187 6.70 36.07 34.15
N VAL A 188 6.24 35.53 33.01
CA VAL A 188 6.19 34.08 32.76
C VAL A 188 7.49 33.65 32.05
N LYS A 189 8.19 32.66 32.62
CA LYS A 189 9.38 32.05 32.02
C LYS A 189 9.01 30.72 31.39
N ILE A 190 9.26 30.59 30.09
CA ILE A 190 9.12 29.33 29.35
C ILE A 190 10.54 28.89 28.99
N ALA A 191 10.89 27.65 29.30
CA ALA A 191 12.17 27.05 28.93
C ALA A 191 11.91 25.97 27.87
N ILE A 192 12.18 26.26 26.60
CA ILE A 192 12.10 25.30 25.50
C ILE A 192 13.54 25.01 25.03
N PRO A 193 13.99 23.74 25.03
CA PRO A 193 15.32 23.35 24.57
C PRO A 193 15.54 23.65 23.08
N GLY A 194 16.79 23.91 22.69
CA GLY A 194 17.19 24.01 21.28
C GLY A 194 16.95 25.38 20.61
N LEU A 195 16.71 26.43 21.39
CA LEU A 195 16.45 27.79 20.89
C LEU A 195 17.72 28.67 20.78
N GLU A 196 18.92 28.14 20.96
CA GLU A 196 20.16 28.94 21.11
C GLU A 196 20.89 29.23 19.79
N THR A 197 20.60 28.48 18.72
CA THR A 197 21.28 28.60 17.41
C THR A 197 20.29 28.95 16.31
N LEU A 198 20.10 30.24 16.04
CA LEU A 198 19.38 30.70 14.85
C LEU A 198 20.13 31.86 14.20
N MET A 199 20.65 31.61 12.99
CA MET A 199 21.11 32.66 12.10
C MET A 199 19.90 33.47 11.62
N ASN A 200 20.05 34.79 11.51
CA ASN A 200 19.05 35.63 10.85
C ASN A 200 18.88 35.17 9.39
N SER A 201 17.85 34.38 9.09
CA SER A 201 17.51 34.05 7.71
C SER A 201 16.03 34.25 7.45
N THR A 202 15.80 35.24 6.57
CA THR A 202 14.81 35.35 5.49
C THR A 202 13.35 34.97 5.75
N GLN A 203 12.47 35.91 5.37
CA GLN A 203 11.01 35.76 5.25
C GLN A 203 10.63 34.38 4.68
N ALA A 204 10.20 33.46 5.55
CA ALA A 204 9.48 32.28 5.10
C ALA A 204 8.08 32.71 4.64
N GLU A 205 7.54 32.03 3.62
CA GLU A 205 6.16 32.21 3.18
C GLU A 205 5.21 32.08 4.38
N VAL A 206 4.19 32.93 4.42
CA VAL A 206 3.19 32.90 5.50
C VAL A 206 2.43 31.58 5.38
N GLU A 207 2.82 30.58 6.17
CA GLU A 207 2.07 29.33 6.30
C GLU A 207 0.64 29.68 6.76
N GLN A 208 -0.35 29.32 5.95
CA GLN A 208 -1.75 29.70 6.16
C GLN A 208 -2.50 28.75 7.12
N LYS A 209 -1.86 27.66 7.55
CA LYS A 209 -2.42 26.58 8.38
C LYS A 209 -1.31 25.93 9.22
N GLY A 210 -1.69 25.14 10.24
CA GLY A 210 -0.75 24.37 11.06
C GLY A 210 -0.19 25.10 12.28
N LEU A 211 0.83 24.51 12.89
CA LEU A 211 1.46 24.96 14.13
C LEU A 211 2.09 26.35 13.97
N ALA A 212 2.78 26.61 12.85
CA ALA A 212 3.38 27.91 12.58
C ALA A 212 2.33 29.03 12.50
N TYR A 213 1.18 28.75 11.89
CA TYR A 213 0.07 29.69 11.81
C TYR A 213 -0.48 30.03 13.20
N ILE A 214 -0.72 29.02 14.03
CA ILE A 214 -1.18 29.21 15.42
C ILE A 214 -0.17 30.04 16.22
N LEU A 215 1.12 29.72 16.13
CA LEU A 215 2.19 30.47 16.80
C LEU A 215 2.26 31.92 16.31
N ALA A 216 2.09 32.15 15.00
CA ALA A 216 2.08 33.50 14.43
C ALA A 216 0.86 34.29 14.90
N GLU A 217 -0.31 33.66 14.99
CA GLU A 217 -1.54 34.30 15.47
C GLU A 217 -1.44 34.66 16.95
N ILE A 218 -0.93 33.76 17.79
CA ILE A 218 -0.64 34.05 19.20
C ILE A 218 0.38 35.19 19.32
N CYS A 219 1.39 35.22 18.43
CA CYS A 219 2.32 36.34 18.38
C CYS A 219 1.67 37.66 17.98
N ARG A 220 0.51 37.69 17.32
CA ARG A 220 -0.20 38.93 16.96
C ARG A 220 -1.09 39.47 18.09
N LEU A 221 -1.46 38.63 19.06
CA LEU A 221 -2.32 39.03 20.16
C LEU A 221 -1.65 40.08 21.07
N GLU A 222 -2.45 41.04 21.53
CA GLU A 222 -2.09 41.97 22.59
C GLU A 222 -2.40 41.29 23.93
N LEU A 223 -1.36 40.86 24.64
CA LEU A 223 -1.50 40.10 25.90
C LEU A 223 -2.03 41.01 27.02
N ASN A 224 -3.36 41.07 27.16
CA ASN A 224 -4.07 42.03 28.02
C ASN A 224 -4.31 41.51 29.46
N GLY A 225 -3.46 40.62 29.96
CA GLY A 225 -3.48 40.15 31.35
C GLY A 225 -4.09 38.76 31.58
N ASN A 226 -4.78 38.17 30.59
CA ASN A 226 -5.30 36.80 30.64
C ASN A 226 -4.72 35.90 29.52
N LEU A 227 -3.38 35.86 29.42
CA LEU A 227 -2.62 35.09 28.41
C LEU A 227 -3.14 33.66 28.23
N TYR A 228 -3.44 32.96 29.32
CA TYR A 228 -3.79 31.54 29.27
C TYR A 228 -5.18 31.29 28.67
N SER A 229 -6.18 32.12 28.98
CA SER A 229 -7.51 31.96 28.39
C SER A 229 -7.54 32.35 26.91
N GLU A 230 -6.78 33.38 26.52
CA GLU A 230 -6.64 33.78 25.12
C GLU A 230 -5.93 32.68 24.31
N LEU A 231 -4.90 32.07 24.89
CA LEU A 231 -4.19 30.94 24.28
C LEU A 231 -5.11 29.73 24.11
N GLU A 232 -5.86 29.35 25.15
CA GLU A 232 -6.83 28.26 25.08
C GLU A 232 -7.91 28.51 24.02
N GLN A 233 -8.41 29.74 23.90
CA GLN A 233 -9.40 30.09 22.87
C GLN A 233 -8.85 29.97 21.46
N VAL A 234 -7.62 30.41 21.22
CA VAL A 234 -6.98 30.32 19.90
C VAL A 234 -6.71 28.87 19.53
N VAL A 235 -6.17 28.08 20.47
CA VAL A 235 -5.90 26.66 20.25
C VAL A 235 -7.20 25.87 20.03
N ALA A 236 -8.27 26.19 20.77
CA ALA A 236 -9.58 25.57 20.56
C ALA A 236 -10.19 25.93 19.20
N ARG A 237 -10.05 27.18 18.76
CA ARG A 237 -10.54 27.66 17.46
C ARG A 237 -9.79 27.01 16.29
N GLU A 238 -8.48 26.86 16.42
CA GLU A 238 -7.61 26.36 15.36
C GLU A 238 -7.24 24.88 15.51
N LYS A 239 -7.93 24.12 16.39
CA LYS A 239 -7.63 22.72 16.70
C LYS A 239 -7.57 21.83 15.44
N LEU A 240 -8.51 22.02 14.51
CA LEU A 240 -8.56 21.27 13.24
C LEU A 240 -7.31 21.53 12.38
N HIS A 241 -6.83 22.77 12.32
CA HIS A 241 -5.61 23.11 11.58
C HIS A 241 -4.35 22.49 12.21
N LEU A 242 -4.37 22.26 13.52
CA LEU A 242 -3.27 21.61 14.23
C LEU A 242 -3.24 20.09 13.95
N GLN A 243 -4.40 19.45 13.81
CA GLN A 243 -4.50 18.03 13.44
C GLN A 243 -3.94 17.75 12.04
N GLU A 244 -3.97 18.72 11.12
CA GLU A 244 -3.43 18.61 9.76
C GLU A 244 -1.94 19.03 9.66
N ASP A 245 -1.30 19.38 10.77
CA ASP A 245 0.06 19.91 10.75
C ASP A 245 1.09 18.89 10.27
N ALA A 246 1.95 19.30 9.33
CA ALA A 246 2.95 18.44 8.72
C ALA A 246 4.10 18.05 9.67
N LEU A 247 4.45 18.90 10.64
CA LEU A 247 5.49 18.57 11.64
C LEU A 247 4.95 17.57 12.67
N LEU A 248 3.71 17.74 13.11
CA LEU A 248 3.09 16.82 14.05
C LEU A 248 2.85 15.44 13.44
N ASN A 249 2.46 15.40 12.17
CA ASN A 249 2.19 14.14 11.47
C ASN A 249 3.37 13.62 10.64
N CYS A 250 4.57 14.19 10.79
CA CYS A 250 5.71 13.91 9.91
C CYS A 250 6.01 12.41 9.78
N LEU A 251 6.07 11.67 10.89
CA LEU A 251 6.31 10.22 10.90
C LEU A 251 5.10 9.40 10.40
N LEU A 252 3.89 9.98 10.48
CA LEU A 252 2.65 9.33 10.09
C LEU A 252 2.38 9.45 8.57
N ASP A 253 2.91 10.47 7.90
CA ASP A 253 2.76 10.70 6.45
C ASP A 253 3.91 10.09 5.63
N CYS A 254 4.96 9.62 6.32
CA CYS A 254 6.17 9.09 5.72
C CYS A 254 6.27 7.56 5.84
N ALA A 255 7.42 7.00 5.44
CA ALA A 255 7.62 5.56 5.39
C ALA A 255 7.64 4.91 6.78
N GLU A 256 7.92 5.66 7.84
CA GLU A 256 8.11 5.17 9.20
C GLU A 256 6.85 4.49 9.74
N LEU A 257 5.66 5.08 9.53
CA LEU A 257 4.40 4.43 9.88
C LEU A 257 4.20 3.12 9.10
N LYS A 258 4.42 3.14 7.77
CA LYS A 258 4.29 1.95 6.92
C LYS A 258 5.19 0.82 7.41
N THR A 259 6.45 1.11 7.72
CA THR A 259 7.40 0.08 8.18
C THR A 259 6.95 -0.57 9.49
N CYS A 260 6.36 0.20 10.41
CA CYS A 260 5.83 -0.36 11.66
C CYS A 260 4.60 -1.23 11.40
N VAL A 261 3.69 -0.78 10.52
CA VAL A 261 2.49 -1.55 10.14
C VAL A 261 2.85 -2.83 9.38
N ASP A 262 3.86 -2.78 8.50
CA ASP A 262 4.38 -3.94 7.77
C ASP A 262 4.95 -5.00 8.73
N VAL A 263 5.70 -4.58 9.77
CA VAL A 263 6.19 -5.51 10.82
C VAL A 263 5.04 -6.25 11.51
N VAL A 264 3.93 -5.56 11.76
CA VAL A 264 2.73 -6.18 12.34
C VAL A 264 2.12 -7.18 11.36
N LEU A 265 1.95 -6.77 10.10
CA LEU A 265 1.38 -7.60 9.04
C LEU A 265 2.18 -8.89 8.82
N GLU A 266 3.51 -8.79 8.75
CA GLU A 266 4.41 -9.95 8.62
C GLU A 266 4.29 -10.92 9.79
N ASN A 267 3.92 -10.43 10.97
CA ASN A 267 3.76 -11.24 12.19
C ASN A 267 2.36 -11.84 12.35
N ILE A 268 1.39 -11.44 11.54
CA ILE A 268 0.06 -12.05 11.49
C ILE A 268 0.11 -13.30 10.60
N THR A 269 -0.77 -14.25 10.87
CA THR A 269 -0.87 -15.53 10.14
C THR A 269 -2.24 -15.73 9.50
N SER A 270 -3.24 -14.96 9.92
CA SER A 270 -4.57 -14.94 9.33
C SER A 270 -4.67 -13.90 8.22
N HIS A 271 -5.51 -14.16 7.22
CA HIS A 271 -5.90 -13.16 6.23
C HIS A 271 -6.85 -12.09 6.78
N LYS A 272 -7.32 -12.25 8.03
CA LYS A 272 -8.11 -11.24 8.74
C LYS A 272 -7.24 -10.55 9.78
N MET A 273 -7.29 -9.22 9.82
CA MET A 273 -6.61 -8.39 10.80
C MET A 273 -7.63 -7.48 11.50
N LYS A 274 -7.76 -7.64 12.82
CA LYS A 274 -8.61 -6.80 13.67
C LYS A 274 -7.80 -5.65 14.24
N ILE A 275 -8.23 -4.42 13.96
CA ILE A 275 -7.55 -3.19 14.37
C ILE A 275 -8.47 -2.35 15.24
N VAL A 276 -7.96 -1.86 16.36
CA VAL A 276 -8.65 -0.91 17.23
C VAL A 276 -7.86 0.39 17.28
N GLU A 277 -8.50 1.51 16.97
CA GLU A 277 -7.90 2.83 17.12
C GLU A 277 -8.44 3.53 18.35
N ALA A 278 -7.55 3.91 19.26
CA ALA A 278 -7.86 4.72 20.42
C ALA A 278 -7.72 6.22 20.11
N LEU A 279 -8.67 7.03 20.59
CA LEU A 279 -8.69 8.49 20.41
C LEU A 279 -8.70 8.89 18.93
N ALA A 280 -9.50 8.17 18.13
CA ALA A 280 -9.50 8.29 16.68
C ALA A 280 -9.94 9.66 16.18
N GLY A 281 -10.79 10.38 16.91
CA GLY A 281 -11.33 11.68 16.48
C GLY A 281 -10.34 12.84 16.56
N ASP A 282 -9.21 12.67 17.26
CA ASP A 282 -8.08 13.60 17.16
C ASP A 282 -6.88 12.98 16.43
N GLY A 283 -6.78 11.65 16.45
CA GLY A 283 -5.64 10.91 15.94
C GLY A 283 -5.65 10.67 14.43
N HIS A 284 -6.83 10.45 13.84
CA HIS A 284 -7.08 10.20 12.42
C HIS A 284 -6.14 9.17 11.76
N LEU A 285 -5.78 8.10 12.48
CA LEU A 285 -4.92 7.04 11.93
C LEU A 285 -5.66 6.10 10.99
N PHE A 286 -7.00 5.99 11.11
CA PHE A 286 -7.81 5.12 10.27
C PHE A 286 -7.59 5.35 8.78
N SER A 287 -7.50 6.61 8.31
CA SER A 287 -7.29 6.91 6.89
C SER A 287 -5.90 6.46 6.40
N ARG A 288 -4.86 6.64 7.24
CA ARG A 288 -3.46 6.33 6.92
C ARG A 288 -3.19 4.83 6.97
N VAL A 289 -3.61 4.19 8.06
CA VAL A 289 -3.37 2.76 8.31
C VAL A 289 -4.13 1.90 7.30
N THR A 290 -5.40 2.22 7.01
CA THR A 290 -6.16 1.47 6.00
C THR A 290 -5.63 1.69 4.59
N SER A 291 -5.20 2.91 4.23
CA SER A 291 -4.52 3.16 2.96
C SER A 291 -3.26 2.31 2.79
N ILE A 292 -2.44 2.20 3.83
CA ILE A 292 -1.24 1.35 3.84
C ILE A 292 -1.63 -0.13 3.66
N LEU A 293 -2.61 -0.61 4.41
CA LEU A 293 -2.98 -2.03 4.42
C LEU A 293 -3.78 -2.47 3.18
N ASN A 294 -4.54 -1.56 2.56
CA ASN A 294 -5.27 -1.82 1.32
C ASN A 294 -4.35 -2.06 0.11
N THR A 295 -3.04 -1.81 0.24
CA THR A 295 -2.04 -2.26 -0.75
C THR A 295 -1.94 -3.80 -0.83
N GLN A 296 -2.39 -4.51 0.21
CA GLN A 296 -2.29 -5.96 0.32
C GLN A 296 -3.59 -6.64 -0.14
N PRO A 297 -3.60 -7.33 -1.30
CA PRO A 297 -4.84 -7.74 -1.97
C PRO A 297 -5.61 -8.86 -1.25
N MET A 298 -4.97 -9.61 -0.36
CA MET A 298 -5.57 -10.76 0.33
C MET A 298 -5.99 -10.45 1.77
N LEU A 299 -5.78 -9.22 2.25
CA LEU A 299 -6.03 -8.84 3.64
C LEU A 299 -7.46 -8.34 3.83
N GLN A 300 -8.16 -8.91 4.81
CA GLN A 300 -9.47 -8.43 5.27
C GLN A 300 -9.28 -7.64 6.56
N LEU A 301 -9.68 -6.37 6.52
CA LEU A 301 -9.58 -5.46 7.65
C LEU A 301 -10.89 -5.44 8.44
N ASP A 302 -10.77 -5.54 9.76
CA ASP A 302 -11.85 -5.33 10.72
C ASP A 302 -11.42 -4.17 11.62
N TYR A 303 -11.75 -2.95 11.19
CA TYR A 303 -11.28 -1.72 11.82
C TYR A 303 -12.36 -1.15 12.74
N THR A 304 -12.00 -0.85 13.99
CA THR A 304 -12.88 -0.19 14.95
C THR A 304 -12.24 1.12 15.43
N ALA A 305 -12.83 2.25 15.06
CA ALA A 305 -12.44 3.56 15.53
C ALA A 305 -13.16 3.88 16.84
N THR A 306 -12.39 4.32 17.85
CA THR A 306 -12.93 4.64 19.16
C THR A 306 -12.52 6.01 19.67
N ASP A 307 -13.42 6.65 20.39
CA ASP A 307 -13.15 7.93 21.05
C ASP A 307 -13.88 8.03 22.39
N ARG A 308 -13.46 8.98 23.23
CA ARG A 308 -14.11 9.27 24.52
C ARG A 308 -15.53 9.78 24.33
N VAL A 309 -15.74 10.56 23.27
CA VAL A 309 -17.01 11.19 22.94
C VAL A 309 -17.37 10.83 21.49
N LEU A 310 -18.55 10.24 21.29
CA LEU A 310 -19.01 9.84 19.96
C LEU A 310 -19.13 11.00 18.97
N GLU A 311 -19.38 12.22 19.45
CA GLU A 311 -19.45 13.43 18.62
C GLU A 311 -18.14 13.71 17.87
N ASN A 312 -16.97 13.36 18.45
CA ASN A 312 -15.68 13.50 17.77
C ASN A 312 -15.58 12.56 16.57
N LEU A 313 -16.15 11.37 16.65
CA LEU A 313 -16.20 10.41 15.54
C LEU A 313 -17.23 10.81 14.48
N ALA A 314 -18.33 11.45 14.88
CA ALA A 314 -19.37 11.90 13.97
C ALA A 314 -18.87 12.93 12.93
N LEU A 315 -17.83 13.70 13.26
CA LEU A 315 -17.15 14.60 12.31
C LEU A 315 -16.53 13.86 11.12
N HIS A 316 -16.20 12.58 11.29
CA HIS A 316 -15.52 11.73 10.31
C HIS A 316 -16.37 10.54 9.88
N GLU A 317 -17.69 10.59 10.08
CA GLU A 317 -18.60 9.47 9.79
C GLU A 317 -18.52 9.04 8.32
N ASN A 318 -18.44 9.99 7.38
CA ASN A 318 -18.34 9.67 5.96
C ASN A 318 -17.04 8.89 5.64
N ASP A 319 -15.90 9.37 6.14
CA ASP A 319 -14.60 8.73 5.90
C ASP A 319 -14.55 7.32 6.51
N LEU A 320 -15.12 7.16 7.72
CA LEU A 320 -15.19 5.88 8.41
C LEU A 320 -16.13 4.90 7.69
N GLN A 321 -17.25 5.37 7.13
CA GLN A 321 -18.16 4.54 6.33
C GLN A 321 -17.53 4.11 4.99
N GLU A 322 -16.79 5.00 4.32
CA GLU A 322 -16.08 4.68 3.07
C GLU A 322 -15.03 3.57 3.28
N ILE A 323 -14.36 3.57 4.43
CA ILE A 323 -13.37 2.57 4.81
C ILE A 323 -14.04 1.30 5.38
N GLY A 324 -15.32 1.36 5.72
CA GLY A 324 -16.05 0.25 6.36
C GLY A 324 -15.65 0.03 7.82
N ALA A 325 -15.18 1.07 8.51
CA ALA A 325 -14.80 1.03 9.91
C ALA A 325 -16.01 1.11 10.84
N SER A 326 -16.00 0.32 11.91
CA SER A 326 -16.99 0.42 12.99
C SER A 326 -16.64 1.54 13.96
N MET A 327 -17.64 2.15 14.58
CA MET A 327 -17.48 3.23 15.56
C MET A 327 -17.95 2.77 16.95
N GLU A 328 -17.13 2.95 17.97
CA GLU A 328 -17.49 2.67 19.37
C GLU A 328 -17.02 3.77 20.32
N GLN A 329 -17.73 3.96 21.44
CA GLN A 329 -17.27 4.86 22.49
C GLN A 329 -16.35 4.12 23.46
N TRP A 330 -15.12 4.59 23.64
CA TRP A 330 -14.18 4.04 24.61
C TRP A 330 -13.17 5.09 25.07
N ASP A 331 -13.01 5.22 26.38
CA ASP A 331 -11.90 5.96 26.99
C ASP A 331 -10.80 4.97 27.39
N PRO A 332 -9.57 5.07 26.84
CA PRO A 332 -8.47 4.18 27.18
C PRO A 332 -8.08 4.16 28.66
N ALA A 333 -8.47 5.19 29.44
CA ALA A 333 -8.32 5.16 30.90
C ALA A 333 -9.23 4.13 31.59
N SER A 334 -10.24 3.60 30.89
CA SER A 334 -11.16 2.57 31.35
C SER A 334 -10.91 1.21 30.67
N PRO A 335 -11.27 0.08 31.32
CA PRO A 335 -11.14 -1.24 30.72
C PRO A 335 -11.93 -1.37 29.41
N PRO A 336 -11.40 -2.08 28.40
CA PRO A 336 -12.07 -2.22 27.12
C PRO A 336 -13.34 -3.06 27.20
N SER A 337 -14.31 -2.76 26.34
CA SER A 337 -15.51 -3.57 26.16
C SER A 337 -15.16 -4.94 25.55
N GLY A 338 -16.02 -5.94 25.73
CA GLY A 338 -15.80 -7.27 25.15
C GLY A 338 -15.58 -7.25 23.62
N GLY A 339 -16.27 -6.35 22.92
CA GLY A 339 -16.14 -6.14 21.47
C GLY A 339 -14.76 -5.67 21.04
N LEU A 340 -14.05 -4.92 21.89
CA LEU A 340 -12.72 -4.35 21.60
C LEU A 340 -11.55 -5.28 21.96
N THR A 341 -11.82 -6.43 22.58
CA THR A 341 -10.77 -7.41 22.94
C THR A 341 -10.32 -8.27 21.75
N ASN A 342 -9.18 -8.94 21.90
CA ASN A 342 -8.57 -9.82 20.90
C ASN A 342 -8.21 -9.13 19.58
N ALA A 343 -7.85 -7.86 19.60
CA ALA A 343 -7.31 -7.15 18.44
C ALA A 343 -5.91 -7.68 18.06
N ASP A 344 -5.59 -7.66 16.77
CA ASP A 344 -4.23 -7.92 16.25
C ASP A 344 -3.33 -6.71 16.46
N LEU A 345 -3.89 -5.52 16.27
CA LEU A 345 -3.21 -4.23 16.38
C LEU A 345 -4.09 -3.22 17.09
N LEU A 346 -3.53 -2.52 18.07
CA LEU A 346 -4.09 -1.26 18.57
C LEU A 346 -3.22 -0.11 18.09
N VAL A 347 -3.83 0.92 17.50
CA VAL A 347 -3.14 2.16 17.10
C VAL A 347 -3.63 3.34 17.92
N CYS A 348 -2.74 4.24 18.29
CA CYS A 348 -3.08 5.43 19.06
C CYS A 348 -2.15 6.59 18.68
N ASN A 349 -2.74 7.74 18.33
CA ASN A 349 -2.01 8.99 18.16
C ASN A 349 -2.30 9.90 19.35
N CYS A 350 -1.29 10.11 20.19
CA CYS A 350 -1.38 10.94 21.39
C CYS A 350 -0.47 12.18 21.30
N SER A 351 -0.22 12.70 20.10
CA SER A 351 0.56 13.94 19.89
C SER A 351 -0.10 15.18 20.50
N LEU A 352 -1.43 15.28 20.39
CA LEU A 352 -2.22 16.42 20.86
C LEU A 352 -2.89 16.19 22.22
N ASN A 353 -3.12 14.93 22.57
CA ASN A 353 -3.79 14.53 23.80
C ASN A 353 -2.83 13.71 24.66
N ALA A 354 -2.25 14.35 25.68
CA ALA A 354 -1.49 13.62 26.69
C ALA A 354 -2.39 12.55 27.33
N LEU A 355 -1.90 11.30 27.37
CA LEU A 355 -2.62 10.21 28.01
C LEU A 355 -2.73 10.49 29.52
N SER A 356 -3.96 10.66 30.00
CA SER A 356 -4.22 10.69 31.43
C SER A 356 -3.91 9.32 32.03
N LYS A 357 -3.28 9.30 33.21
CA LYS A 357 -2.90 8.06 33.91
C LYS A 357 -2.20 7.03 33.01
N SER A 358 -1.08 7.43 32.39
CA SER A 358 -0.40 6.67 31.32
C SER A 358 -0.18 5.18 31.63
N ALA A 359 0.07 4.80 32.89
CA ALA A 359 0.24 3.40 33.29
C ALA A 359 -1.06 2.58 33.23
N GLU A 360 -2.16 3.11 33.76
CA GLU A 360 -3.49 2.45 33.70
C GLU A 360 -3.95 2.34 32.25
N THR A 361 -3.80 3.44 31.50
CA THR A 361 -4.17 3.51 30.09
C THR A 361 -3.41 2.50 29.23
N LEU A 362 -2.09 2.39 29.39
CA LEU A 362 -1.30 1.38 28.68
C LEU A 362 -1.68 -0.05 29.07
N SER A 363 -2.04 -0.29 30.34
CA SER A 363 -2.52 -1.60 30.78
C SER A 363 -3.86 -1.97 30.12
N ASN A 364 -4.78 -1.01 29.98
CA ASN A 364 -6.05 -1.23 29.29
C ASN A 364 -5.86 -1.42 27.78
N MET A 365 -4.96 -0.65 27.16
CA MET A 365 -4.55 -0.85 25.76
C MET A 365 -3.87 -2.22 25.55
N ALA A 366 -3.09 -2.71 26.51
CA ALA A 366 -2.53 -4.06 26.46
C ALA A 366 -3.62 -5.15 26.56
N ALA A 367 -4.74 -4.86 27.24
CA ALA A 367 -5.86 -5.78 27.37
C ALA A 367 -6.73 -5.89 26.11
N THR A 368 -6.71 -4.90 25.21
CA THR A 368 -7.46 -4.97 23.93
C THR A 368 -6.80 -5.93 22.94
N VAL A 369 -5.46 -6.02 22.96
CA VAL A 369 -4.71 -6.86 22.02
C VAL A 369 -4.57 -8.29 22.53
N LYS A 370 -4.65 -9.26 21.61
CA LYS A 370 -4.40 -10.67 21.94
C LYS A 370 -2.94 -10.92 22.30
N ASP A 371 -2.65 -12.08 22.87
CA ASP A 371 -1.27 -12.50 23.09
C ASP A 371 -0.52 -12.59 21.74
N GLY A 372 0.65 -11.96 21.67
CA GLY A 372 1.40 -11.81 20.42
C GLY A 372 0.98 -10.65 19.52
N GLY A 373 -0.11 -9.95 19.85
CA GLY A 373 -0.59 -8.75 19.16
C GLY A 373 0.25 -7.50 19.45
N PHE A 374 -0.05 -6.41 18.74
CA PHE A 374 0.80 -5.23 18.68
C PHE A 374 0.08 -3.95 19.10
N ILE A 375 0.85 -3.00 19.64
CA ILE A 375 0.39 -1.65 19.97
C ILE A 375 1.33 -0.66 19.28
N LEU A 376 0.77 0.21 18.45
CA LEU A 376 1.48 1.30 17.80
C LEU A 376 1.05 2.61 18.44
N LEU A 377 2.01 3.34 19.01
CA LEU A 377 1.76 4.60 19.69
C LEU A 377 2.61 5.71 19.05
N HIS A 378 1.96 6.76 18.57
CA HIS A 378 2.62 7.97 18.08
C HIS A 378 2.47 9.10 19.09
N THR A 379 3.57 9.75 19.45
CA THR A 379 3.59 10.80 20.48
C THR A 379 4.70 11.83 20.24
N LEU A 380 4.67 12.91 21.03
CA LEU A 380 5.75 13.88 21.10
C LEU A 380 6.56 13.66 22.38
N LEU A 381 7.89 13.76 22.28
CA LEU A 381 8.78 13.49 23.40
C LEU A 381 9.01 14.74 24.26
N LYS A 382 9.02 14.54 25.57
CA LYS A 382 9.44 15.57 26.55
C LYS A 382 10.93 15.87 26.39
N GLY A 383 11.29 17.13 26.53
CA GLY A 383 12.67 17.62 26.37
C GLY A 383 13.06 17.90 24.92
N GLU A 384 12.21 17.56 23.95
CA GLU A 384 12.39 17.91 22.55
C GLU A 384 11.62 19.19 22.21
N THR A 385 12.17 20.02 21.32
CA THR A 385 11.62 21.35 21.03
C THR A 385 10.15 21.32 20.58
N LEU A 386 9.78 20.41 19.65
CA LEU A 386 8.40 20.32 19.16
C LEU A 386 7.42 19.90 20.27
N GLY A 387 7.82 18.91 21.08
CA GLY A 387 7.00 18.43 22.20
C GLY A 387 6.74 19.54 23.22
N GLU A 388 7.77 20.29 23.61
CA GLU A 388 7.61 21.40 24.56
C GLU A 388 6.78 22.57 23.99
N ILE A 389 6.89 22.85 22.68
CA ILE A 389 6.02 23.84 22.01
C ILE A 389 4.55 23.41 22.13
N VAL A 390 4.23 22.18 21.74
CA VAL A 390 2.85 21.69 21.75
C VAL A 390 2.31 21.54 23.16
N ALA A 391 3.12 21.07 24.11
CA ALA A 391 2.76 20.99 25.52
C ALA A 391 2.41 22.38 26.09
N PHE A 392 3.18 23.41 25.74
CA PHE A 392 2.88 24.78 26.12
C PHE A 392 1.55 25.29 25.54
N LEU A 393 1.26 25.00 24.27
CA LEU A 393 0.03 25.45 23.62
C LEU A 393 -1.22 24.76 24.17
N THR A 394 -1.15 23.44 24.38
CA THR A 394 -2.30 22.60 24.75
C THR A 394 -2.59 22.58 26.25
N SER A 395 -1.61 22.88 27.09
CA SER A 395 -1.74 22.89 28.56
C SER A 395 -1.00 24.05 29.20
N PRO A 396 -1.49 25.29 29.02
CA PRO A 396 -0.73 26.47 29.44
C PRO A 396 -0.81 26.78 30.94
N GLY A 397 -1.71 26.13 31.69
CA GLY A 397 -1.81 26.22 33.16
C GLY A 397 -1.07 25.08 33.89
N LEU A 398 -0.04 25.41 34.67
CA LEU A 398 0.83 24.48 35.41
C LEU A 398 0.14 23.60 36.48
N GLN A 399 0.74 22.39 36.65
CA GLN A 399 0.80 21.43 37.78
C GLN A 399 -0.07 20.15 37.78
N ASP A 400 -1.32 20.13 37.28
CA ASP A 400 -2.19 18.95 37.47
C ASP A 400 -2.49 18.10 36.22
N LYS A 401 -1.96 18.46 35.05
CA LYS A 401 -2.04 17.62 33.85
C LYS A 401 -0.77 16.78 33.68
N PRO A 402 -0.88 15.49 33.31
CA PRO A 402 0.29 14.67 33.02
C PRO A 402 1.04 15.29 31.84
N GLY A 403 2.30 15.67 32.08
CA GLY A 403 3.17 16.17 31.03
C GLY A 403 3.52 15.08 30.02
N LEU A 404 4.08 15.51 28.89
CA LEU A 404 4.73 14.59 27.94
C LEU A 404 5.78 13.75 28.68
N LEU A 405 6.11 12.60 28.11
CA LEU A 405 7.13 11.70 28.65
C LEU A 405 8.33 11.67 27.71
N ASN A 406 9.53 11.49 28.27
CA ASN A 406 10.71 11.18 27.48
C ASN A 406 10.73 9.69 27.09
N GLN A 407 11.65 9.32 26.21
CA GLN A 407 11.76 7.95 25.72
C GLN A 407 11.97 6.91 26.84
N VAL A 408 12.83 7.20 27.81
CA VAL A 408 13.14 6.28 28.93
C VAL A 408 11.92 6.07 29.83
N GLU A 409 11.15 7.13 30.06
CA GLU A 409 9.89 7.07 30.80
C GLU A 409 8.86 6.19 30.07
N TRP A 410 8.72 6.33 28.74
CA TRP A 410 7.88 5.45 27.92
C TRP A 410 8.32 3.98 27.97
N GLU A 411 9.61 3.71 27.76
CA GLU A 411 10.17 2.36 27.83
C GLU A 411 9.90 1.69 29.18
N ASN A 412 10.01 2.45 30.27
CA ASN A 412 9.70 1.96 31.62
C ASN A 412 8.20 1.68 31.80
N LEU A 413 7.32 2.48 31.19
CA LEU A 413 5.88 2.21 31.22
C LEU A 413 5.51 0.97 30.40
N PHE A 414 6.09 0.77 29.22
CA PHE A 414 5.87 -0.44 28.43
C PHE A 414 6.29 -1.69 29.20
N LYS A 415 7.46 -1.66 29.85
CA LYS A 415 7.92 -2.75 30.73
C LYS A 415 6.93 -3.02 31.87
N LYS A 416 6.40 -1.98 32.53
CA LYS A 416 5.39 -2.13 33.60
C LYS A 416 4.08 -2.71 33.10
N ALA A 417 3.68 -2.39 31.87
CA ALA A 417 2.51 -2.96 31.20
C ALA A 417 2.77 -4.35 30.60
N SER A 418 3.94 -4.97 30.85
CA SER A 418 4.34 -6.27 30.29
C SER A 418 4.35 -6.29 28.75
N LEU A 419 4.71 -5.16 28.13
CA LEU A 419 4.87 -5.02 26.69
C LEU A 419 6.36 -5.03 26.31
N ASN A 420 6.69 -5.71 25.21
CA ASN A 420 8.03 -5.70 24.64
C ASN A 420 8.10 -4.62 23.55
N LEU A 421 9.05 -3.70 23.66
CA LEU A 421 9.32 -2.74 22.61
C LEU A 421 9.99 -3.46 21.43
N VAL A 422 9.42 -3.33 20.23
CA VAL A 422 9.86 -3.99 19.00
C VAL A 422 10.61 -3.02 18.09
N ALA A 423 10.09 -1.81 17.91
CA ALA A 423 10.68 -0.81 17.03
C ALA A 423 10.43 0.61 17.56
N VAL A 424 11.38 1.51 17.30
CA VAL A 424 11.31 2.93 17.61
C VAL A 424 11.68 3.74 16.37
N LYS A 425 10.78 4.62 15.95
CA LYS A 425 11.04 5.61 14.89
C LYS A 425 11.00 6.99 15.51
N ARG A 426 12.13 7.69 15.56
CA ARG A 426 12.23 9.01 16.15
C ARG A 426 12.60 10.03 15.08
N SER A 427 11.82 11.10 14.95
CA SER A 427 12.14 12.21 14.04
C SER A 427 13.19 13.14 14.63
N SER A 428 13.89 13.86 13.77
CA SER A 428 14.80 14.95 14.17
C SER A 428 14.09 16.13 14.86
N PHE A 429 12.76 16.14 14.88
CA PHE A 429 11.93 17.21 15.42
C PHE A 429 11.38 16.90 16.82
N GLY A 430 11.46 15.65 17.28
CA GLY A 430 10.97 15.22 18.60
C GLY A 430 9.64 14.47 18.59
N SER A 431 9.16 14.03 17.42
CA SER A 431 8.08 13.05 17.31
C SER A 431 8.64 11.63 17.38
N ALA A 432 7.87 10.68 17.91
CA ALA A 432 8.24 9.28 17.98
C ALA A 432 7.05 8.35 17.70
N ILE A 433 7.33 7.25 16.99
CA ILE A 433 6.47 6.06 16.90
C ILE A 433 7.12 4.93 17.71
N PHE A 434 6.35 4.37 18.63
CA PHE A 434 6.70 3.17 19.38
C PHE A 434 5.84 2.01 18.90
N LEU A 435 6.47 0.93 18.45
CA LEU A 435 5.80 -0.34 18.18
C LEU A 435 6.11 -1.32 19.31
N CYS A 436 5.09 -1.70 20.06
CA CYS A 436 5.17 -2.65 21.14
C CYS A 436 4.44 -3.95 20.79
N ARG A 437 4.87 -5.06 21.37
CA ARG A 437 4.23 -6.37 21.23
C ARG A 437 3.91 -6.95 22.59
N ARG A 438 2.68 -7.45 22.74
CA ARG A 438 2.27 -8.24 23.90
C ARG A 438 2.93 -9.62 23.80
N PRO A 439 3.72 -10.05 24.81
CA PRO A 439 4.47 -11.30 24.73
C PRO A 439 3.53 -12.50 24.62
N LEU A 440 3.95 -13.49 23.84
CA LEU A 440 3.34 -14.81 23.86
C LEU A 440 3.86 -15.59 25.07
N PRO A 441 3.03 -16.41 25.74
CA PRO A 441 3.51 -17.35 26.74
C PRO A 441 4.51 -18.30 26.09
N THR A 442 5.79 -18.17 26.42
CA THR A 442 6.88 -18.79 25.67
C THR A 442 7.12 -20.26 26.08
N LYS A 443 7.16 -21.14 25.08
CA LYS A 443 7.80 -22.47 25.14
C LYS A 443 9.17 -22.39 24.46
N LYS A 444 10.09 -23.31 24.77
CA LYS A 444 11.46 -23.27 24.24
C LYS A 444 11.46 -23.35 22.70
N PRO A 445 12.06 -22.39 21.97
CA PRO A 445 12.15 -22.45 20.52
C PRO A 445 13.07 -23.58 20.06
N ILE A 446 12.78 -24.13 18.89
CA ILE A 446 13.64 -25.06 18.15
C ILE A 446 14.37 -24.25 17.08
N PHE A 447 15.69 -24.37 17.02
CA PHE A 447 16.51 -23.70 16.00
C PHE A 447 16.91 -24.68 14.92
N LEU A 448 16.67 -24.32 13.66
CA LEU A 448 17.06 -25.09 12.49
C LEU A 448 17.98 -24.24 11.59
N PRO A 449 19.26 -24.60 11.46
CA PRO A 449 20.17 -23.98 10.49
C PRO A 449 19.78 -24.35 9.05
N VAL A 450 19.73 -23.37 8.16
CA VAL A 450 19.35 -23.54 6.74
C VAL A 450 20.48 -23.15 5.77
N ASP A 451 21.72 -23.09 6.26
CA ASP A 451 22.90 -22.71 5.49
C ASP A 451 23.36 -23.79 4.48
N GLU A 452 22.93 -25.05 4.64
CA GLU A 452 23.42 -26.16 3.82
C GLU A 452 22.84 -26.17 2.39
N THR A 453 23.72 -26.25 1.40
CA THR A 453 23.37 -26.31 -0.04
C THR A 453 22.81 -27.65 -0.51
N ASN A 454 22.96 -28.70 0.31
CA ASN A 454 22.41 -30.02 0.04
C ASN A 454 20.91 -30.13 0.42
N TYR A 455 20.35 -29.08 1.04
CA TYR A 455 18.96 -28.99 1.50
C TYR A 455 18.50 -30.10 2.47
N LYS A 456 19.41 -30.75 3.20
CA LYS A 456 19.07 -31.82 4.15
C LYS A 456 18.15 -31.37 5.29
N TRP A 457 18.13 -30.07 5.60
CA TRP A 457 17.25 -29.48 6.61
C TRP A 457 15.76 -29.50 6.22
N ILE A 458 15.41 -29.76 4.95
CA ILE A 458 14.02 -29.80 4.48
C ILE A 458 13.23 -30.95 5.13
N GLU A 459 13.76 -32.16 5.18
CA GLU A 459 13.03 -33.32 5.75
C GLU A 459 12.76 -33.15 7.26
N PRO A 460 13.74 -32.74 8.09
CA PRO A 460 13.47 -32.36 9.48
C PRO A 460 12.43 -31.26 9.61
N LEU A 461 12.43 -30.26 8.72
CA LEU A 461 11.45 -29.18 8.75
C LEU A 461 10.03 -29.70 8.47
N LYS A 462 9.86 -30.59 7.49
CA LYS A 462 8.58 -31.23 7.19
C LYS A 462 8.06 -32.03 8.38
N GLU A 463 8.91 -32.85 9.01
CA GLU A 463 8.56 -33.63 10.19
C GLU A 463 8.11 -32.70 11.34
N MET A 464 8.87 -31.64 11.61
CA MET A 464 8.55 -30.66 12.65
C MET A 464 7.22 -29.93 12.41
N LEU A 465 6.85 -29.69 11.16
CA LEU A 465 5.60 -29.02 10.78
C LEU A 465 4.40 -29.98 10.73
N ALA A 466 4.62 -31.26 10.42
CA ALA A 466 3.58 -32.29 10.41
C ALA A 466 3.10 -32.66 11.81
N GLU A 467 4.00 -32.64 12.80
CA GLU A 467 3.63 -32.91 14.19
C GLU A 467 2.90 -31.72 14.84
N PRO A 468 1.72 -31.93 15.44
CA PRO A 468 1.03 -30.89 16.18
C PRO A 468 1.85 -30.51 17.41
N SER A 469 2.36 -29.29 17.44
CA SER A 469 3.24 -28.82 18.50
C SER A 469 3.07 -27.31 18.68
N GLU A 470 3.20 -26.87 19.92
CA GLU A 470 3.13 -25.45 20.30
C GLU A 470 4.51 -24.77 20.25
N HIS A 471 5.57 -25.51 19.87
CA HIS A 471 6.92 -24.98 19.81
C HIS A 471 7.14 -24.14 18.56
N SER A 472 7.81 -23.02 18.75
CA SER A 472 8.29 -22.16 17.66
C SER A 472 9.51 -22.75 16.99
N VAL A 473 9.58 -22.67 15.66
CA VAL A 473 10.70 -23.14 14.85
C VAL A 473 11.36 -21.92 14.21
N TRP A 474 12.63 -21.71 14.51
CA TRP A 474 13.42 -20.56 14.07
C TRP A 474 14.40 -21.02 12.99
N LEU A 475 14.21 -20.52 11.77
CA LEU A 475 15.10 -20.80 10.66
C LEU A 475 16.28 -19.82 10.71
N THR A 476 17.49 -20.34 10.76
CA THR A 476 18.70 -19.51 10.94
C THR A 476 19.67 -19.70 9.78
N ALA A 477 20.16 -18.59 9.24
CA ALA A 477 21.19 -18.57 8.20
C ALA A 477 22.36 -17.71 8.70
N ASN A 478 23.36 -18.36 9.26
CA ASN A 478 24.48 -17.66 9.93
C ASN A 478 25.71 -17.56 9.04
N ASN A 479 25.86 -18.49 8.08
CA ASN A 479 27.09 -18.65 7.31
C ASN A 479 26.91 -18.28 5.82
N CYS A 480 25.71 -17.87 5.40
CA CYS A 480 25.40 -17.55 4.01
C CYS A 480 24.69 -16.20 3.87
N GLY A 481 25.43 -15.17 3.45
CA GLY A 481 24.89 -13.82 3.22
C GLY A 481 23.92 -13.71 2.03
N THR A 482 23.82 -14.75 1.20
CA THR A 482 22.89 -14.83 0.07
C THR A 482 21.77 -15.85 0.32
N SER A 483 21.53 -16.21 1.58
CA SER A 483 20.43 -17.11 1.93
C SER A 483 19.07 -16.47 1.62
N GLY A 484 18.21 -17.21 0.94
CA GLY A 484 16.83 -16.79 0.63
C GLY A 484 15.83 -17.01 1.77
N VAL A 485 16.29 -17.16 3.02
CA VAL A 485 15.46 -17.54 4.17
C VAL A 485 14.26 -16.62 4.37
N VAL A 486 14.40 -15.32 4.11
CA VAL A 486 13.29 -14.34 4.21
C VAL A 486 12.14 -14.71 3.26
N GLY A 487 12.44 -14.99 2.00
CA GLY A 487 11.44 -15.40 1.01
C GLY A 487 10.79 -16.74 1.37
N MET A 488 11.58 -17.68 1.87
CA MET A 488 11.07 -18.98 2.31
C MET A 488 10.13 -18.86 3.51
N VAL A 489 10.48 -18.06 4.52
CA VAL A 489 9.62 -17.83 5.70
C VAL A 489 8.30 -17.21 5.28
N ASN A 490 8.30 -16.27 4.33
CA ASN A 490 7.07 -15.68 3.79
C ASN A 490 6.15 -16.73 3.14
N CYS A 491 6.71 -17.71 2.41
CA CYS A 491 5.93 -18.82 1.88
C CYS A 491 5.39 -19.72 2.99
N LEU A 492 6.28 -20.23 3.85
CA LEU A 492 5.93 -21.22 4.87
C LEU A 492 4.92 -20.70 5.89
N ARG A 493 4.94 -19.40 6.21
CA ARG A 493 3.98 -18.79 7.15
C ARG A 493 2.54 -18.85 6.65
N GLN A 494 2.32 -18.94 5.34
CA GLN A 494 1.00 -19.07 4.71
C GLN A 494 0.57 -20.54 4.53
N GLU A 495 1.45 -21.50 4.86
CA GLU A 495 1.16 -22.92 4.78
C GLU A 495 0.61 -23.48 6.10
N PRO A 496 -0.05 -24.66 6.09
CA PRO A 496 -0.48 -25.33 7.31
C PRO A 496 0.68 -25.56 8.29
N GLY A 497 0.50 -25.14 9.55
CA GLY A 497 1.57 -25.17 10.56
C GLY A 497 2.56 -23.98 10.50
N GLY A 498 2.44 -23.14 9.47
CA GLY A 498 3.30 -21.97 9.21
C GLY A 498 3.33 -20.92 10.31
N HIS A 499 2.27 -20.80 11.10
CA HIS A 499 2.21 -19.92 12.27
C HIS A 499 3.30 -20.20 13.32
N ARG A 500 3.98 -21.34 13.22
CA ARG A 500 5.09 -21.73 14.07
C ARG A 500 6.46 -21.28 13.57
N ILE A 501 6.58 -20.85 12.32
CA ILE A 501 7.86 -20.47 11.70
C ILE A 501 8.24 -19.02 12.05
N ARG A 502 9.51 -18.84 12.38
CA ARG A 502 10.16 -17.55 12.67
C ARG A 502 11.46 -17.43 11.92
#